data_AF-A0A7K1Z0G5-F1
#
_entry.id   AF-A0A7K1Z0G5-F1
#
_cell.length_a   1.000
_cell.length_b   1.000
_cell.length_c   1.000
_cell.angle_alpha   90.00
_cell.angle_beta   90.00
_cell.angle_gamma   90.00
#
_symmetry.space_group_name_H-M   'P 1'
#
loop_
_entity.id
_entity.type
_entity.pdbx_description
1 polymer ?
#
loop_
_entity_poly.entity_id
_entity_poly.type
_entity_poly.pdbx_seq_one_letter_code
_entity_poly.pdbx_strand_id
1 'polypeptide(L)'
;MNQRLDFFDLPRCRKMQQYEALRAYHYEQCSVEEAAARGGYTPGSFRNLLTRFKKQPKFEFFWPHPTPSTPTPKPENPRVARILELRRQGGTITEIQTILNEEGIGASVGYIQNIFTQEGIRRLPPRRTRLQSPRTIADRRQLDLSPRTFRTDFAGLFLFAFDLVRMNVDEILDEVQMPGTRMIPALSGVLSLLALKLSGIGRPSQVMAEPLDQGLALFTGLNVIPKKSTLTEYSIEVDPAFAAPLMHRWYHAATNIAEIIGGGQSIDLDFHTMGIKPYLRSILSPSAAADNVES
;
A
#
# COMPACT_ATOMS: atom_id res chain seq x y z
N MET A 1 -15.82 59.54 -14.52
CA MET A 1 -14.43 59.69 -15.01
C MET A 1 -13.43 59.26 -13.93
N ASN A 2 -13.46 58.01 -13.41
CA ASN A 2 -12.45 57.55 -12.42
C ASN A 2 -12.17 56.03 -12.36
N GLN A 3 -12.97 55.13 -12.97
CA GLN A 3 -12.69 53.68 -12.91
C GLN A 3 -11.34 53.24 -13.50
N ARG A 4 -10.72 54.06 -14.37
CA ARG A 4 -9.38 53.79 -14.94
C ARG A 4 -8.25 54.17 -13.98
N LEU A 5 -8.44 55.13 -13.09
CA LEU A 5 -7.44 55.53 -12.09
C LEU A 5 -7.43 54.52 -10.93
N ASP A 6 -8.60 54.04 -10.50
CA ASP A 6 -8.75 52.96 -9.51
C ASP A 6 -7.98 51.68 -9.89
N PHE A 7 -7.76 51.44 -11.19
CA PHE A 7 -6.96 50.31 -11.67
C PHE A 7 -5.49 50.41 -11.22
N PHE A 8 -4.94 51.62 -11.12
CA PHE A 8 -3.55 51.89 -10.74
C PHE A 8 -3.38 52.17 -9.24
N ASP A 9 -4.44 52.61 -8.56
CA ASP A 9 -4.36 52.99 -7.14
C ASP A 9 -4.33 51.80 -6.17
N LEU A 10 -4.76 50.60 -6.59
CA LEU A 10 -4.81 49.41 -5.74
C LEU A 10 -3.91 48.28 -6.26
N PRO A 11 -2.79 47.98 -5.58
CA PRO A 11 -1.91 46.90 -6.01
C PRO A 11 -2.59 45.53 -5.80
N ARG A 12 -2.82 44.82 -6.91
CA ARG A 12 -3.66 43.60 -6.96
C ARG A 12 -2.95 42.32 -6.50
N CYS A 13 -1.63 42.34 -6.40
CA CYS A 13 -0.84 41.20 -5.96
C CYS A 13 0.36 41.64 -5.13
N ARG A 14 0.89 40.72 -4.30
CA ARG A 14 2.03 41.03 -3.43
C ARG A 14 3.28 41.48 -4.18
N LYS A 15 3.53 40.97 -5.40
CA LYS A 15 4.67 41.41 -6.22
C LYS A 15 4.52 42.88 -6.66
N MET A 16 3.30 43.30 -7.00
CA MET A 16 3.00 44.70 -7.33
C MET A 16 3.15 45.60 -6.10
N GLN A 17 2.69 45.16 -4.92
CA GLN A 17 2.94 45.88 -3.65
C GLN A 17 4.44 46.04 -3.35
N GLN A 18 5.25 44.99 -3.58
CA GLN A 18 6.70 45.06 -3.41
C GLN A 18 7.35 46.02 -4.39
N TYR A 19 6.92 45.99 -5.66
CA TYR A 19 7.42 46.89 -6.69
C TYR A 19 7.10 48.36 -6.36
N GLU A 20 5.86 48.68 -6.03
CA GLU A 20 5.45 50.06 -5.70
C GLU A 20 6.19 50.59 -4.46
N ALA A 21 6.36 49.75 -3.41
CA ALA A 21 7.11 50.14 -2.22
C ALA A 21 8.60 50.41 -2.54
N LEU A 22 9.23 49.52 -3.30
CA LEU A 22 10.63 49.67 -3.68
C LEU A 22 10.85 50.83 -4.65
N ARG A 23 9.91 51.08 -5.56
CA ARG A 23 9.91 52.22 -6.49
C ARG A 23 9.75 53.53 -5.73
N ALA A 24 8.82 53.63 -4.79
CA ALA A 24 8.63 54.82 -3.97
C ALA A 24 9.91 55.19 -3.20
N TYR A 25 10.63 54.19 -2.67
CA TYR A 25 11.89 54.43 -1.96
C TYR A 25 13.07 54.74 -2.89
N HIS A 26 13.30 53.94 -3.94
CA HIS A 26 14.49 54.07 -4.79
C HIS A 26 14.37 55.12 -5.92
N TYR A 27 13.18 55.32 -6.47
CA TYR A 27 12.95 56.23 -7.59
C TYR A 27 12.35 57.56 -7.13
N GLU A 28 11.36 57.52 -6.25
CA GLU A 28 10.67 58.73 -5.76
C GLU A 28 11.31 59.35 -4.51
N GLN A 29 12.37 58.72 -3.97
CA GLN A 29 13.13 59.18 -2.80
C GLN A 29 12.28 59.42 -1.54
N CYS A 30 11.16 58.73 -1.40
CA CYS A 30 10.31 58.81 -0.21
C CYS A 30 11.00 58.20 1.02
N SER A 31 10.54 58.58 2.21
CA SER A 31 11.06 58.00 3.44
C SER A 31 10.70 56.51 3.56
N VAL A 32 11.44 55.77 4.41
CA VAL A 32 11.17 54.34 4.68
C VAL A 32 9.74 54.12 5.20
N GLU A 33 9.21 55.07 5.95
CA GLU A 33 7.88 55.02 6.55
C GLU A 33 6.79 55.23 5.51
N GLU A 34 6.97 56.20 4.62
CA GLU A 34 6.03 56.51 3.54
C GLU A 34 6.01 55.40 2.47
N ALA A 35 7.18 54.88 2.09
CA ALA A 35 7.29 53.79 1.13
C ALA A 35 6.68 52.49 1.68
N ALA A 36 6.86 52.22 2.98
CA ALA A 36 6.23 51.08 3.65
C ALA A 36 4.69 51.22 3.65
N ALA A 37 4.16 52.40 3.99
CA ALA A 37 2.72 52.66 4.01
C ALA A 37 2.08 52.45 2.63
N ARG A 38 2.70 52.96 1.55
CA ARG A 38 2.20 52.79 0.18
C ARG A 38 2.17 51.33 -0.28
N GLY A 39 3.12 50.52 0.17
CA GLY A 39 3.16 49.10 -0.12
C GLY A 39 2.32 48.22 0.81
N GLY A 40 1.71 48.78 1.85
CA GLY A 40 0.99 48.03 2.89
C GLY A 40 1.91 47.25 3.85
N TYR A 41 3.14 47.72 4.07
CA TYR A 41 4.13 47.11 4.96
C TYR A 41 4.30 47.91 6.26
N THR A 42 4.76 47.24 7.31
CA THR A 42 5.34 47.92 8.48
C THR A 42 6.76 48.40 8.17
N PRO A 43 7.25 49.48 8.81
CA PRO A 43 8.61 49.98 8.57
C PRO A 43 9.71 48.92 8.78
N GLY A 44 9.54 48.04 9.78
CA GLY A 44 10.45 46.92 10.01
C GLY A 44 10.44 45.88 8.89
N SER A 45 9.26 45.50 8.39
CA SER A 45 9.13 44.56 7.27
C SER A 45 9.71 45.12 5.98
N PHE A 46 9.57 46.43 5.75
CA PHE A 46 10.12 47.09 4.57
C PHE A 46 11.66 47.13 4.58
N ARG A 47 12.29 47.36 5.75
CA ARG A 47 13.76 47.28 5.89
C ARG A 47 14.32 45.89 5.54
N ASN A 48 13.58 44.83 5.88
CA ASN A 48 13.93 43.46 5.48
C ASN A 48 13.82 43.26 3.96
N LEU A 49 12.77 43.83 3.34
CA LEU A 49 12.60 43.81 1.89
C LEU A 49 13.76 44.53 1.17
N LEU A 50 14.18 45.71 1.66
CA LEU A 50 15.34 46.45 1.14
C LEU A 50 16.63 45.64 1.25
N THR A 51 16.85 44.99 2.40
CA THR A 51 18.04 44.15 2.62
C THR A 51 18.05 42.97 1.66
N ARG A 52 16.89 42.34 1.43
CA ARG A 52 16.74 41.24 0.46
C ARG A 52 16.96 41.71 -0.98
N PHE A 53 16.43 42.87 -1.35
CA PHE A 53 16.60 43.47 -2.67
C PHE A 53 18.07 43.79 -2.97
N LYS A 54 18.81 44.33 -1.99
CA LYS A 54 20.26 44.55 -2.13
C LYS A 54 21.05 43.28 -2.38
N LYS A 55 20.67 42.15 -1.75
CA LYS A 55 21.34 40.85 -1.93
C LYS A 55 21.02 40.19 -3.27
N GLN A 56 19.83 40.42 -3.82
CA GLN A 56 19.37 39.86 -5.08
C GLN A 56 18.61 40.92 -5.89
N PRO A 57 19.29 41.70 -6.74
CA PRO A 57 18.66 42.78 -7.51
C PRO A 57 17.73 42.28 -8.63
N LYS A 58 17.80 41.00 -8.98
CA LYS A 58 16.91 40.35 -9.97
C LYS A 58 15.58 39.94 -9.33
N PHE A 59 14.81 40.90 -8.84
CA PHE A 59 13.41 40.63 -8.51
C PHE A 59 12.58 40.63 -9.80
N GLU A 60 12.02 39.48 -10.14
CA GLU A 60 11.01 39.37 -11.20
C GLU A 60 9.66 39.90 -10.69
N PHE A 61 9.52 41.23 -10.67
CA PHE A 61 8.30 41.92 -10.23
C PHE A 61 7.14 41.73 -11.20
N PHE A 62 7.43 41.87 -12.49
CA PHE A 62 6.52 41.60 -13.58
C PHE A 62 6.90 40.25 -14.17
N TRP A 63 5.89 39.45 -14.55
CA TRP A 63 6.14 38.20 -15.26
C TRP A 63 7.15 38.49 -16.38
N PRO A 64 8.27 37.76 -16.48
CA PRO A 64 8.90 37.66 -17.79
C PRO A 64 7.78 37.18 -18.71
N HIS A 65 7.52 37.91 -19.81
CA HIS A 65 6.75 37.33 -20.90
C HIS A 65 7.31 35.92 -21.08
N PRO A 66 6.50 34.85 -21.03
CA PRO A 66 7.00 33.59 -21.53
C PRO A 66 7.44 33.94 -22.94
N THR A 67 8.75 33.94 -23.19
CA THR A 67 9.24 33.89 -24.55
C THR A 67 8.43 32.78 -25.18
N PRO A 68 7.77 33.01 -26.32
CA PRO A 68 7.13 31.91 -27.01
C PRO A 68 8.27 30.93 -27.21
N SER A 69 8.24 29.83 -26.46
CA SER A 69 9.05 28.69 -26.77
C SER A 69 8.51 28.31 -28.12
N THR A 70 9.17 28.75 -29.19
CA THR A 70 9.17 27.97 -30.41
C THR A 70 9.38 26.54 -29.93
N PRO A 71 8.47 25.61 -30.22
CA PRO A 71 8.70 24.22 -29.89
C PRO A 71 9.92 23.84 -30.73
N THR A 72 11.10 23.96 -30.14
CA THR A 72 12.25 23.24 -30.63
C THR A 72 11.80 21.78 -30.65
N PRO A 73 11.87 21.09 -31.80
CA PRO A 73 11.58 19.67 -31.82
C PRO A 73 12.50 19.05 -30.78
N LYS A 74 11.91 18.61 -29.67
CA LYS A 74 12.64 17.99 -28.57
C LYS A 74 13.38 16.82 -29.20
N PRO A 75 14.70 16.67 -29.02
CA PRO A 75 15.36 15.43 -29.42
C PRO A 75 14.57 14.29 -28.79
N GLU A 76 14.12 13.33 -29.61
CA GLU A 76 13.35 12.18 -29.15
C GLU A 76 14.11 11.54 -28.00
N ASN A 77 13.61 11.73 -26.78
CA ASN A 77 14.26 11.14 -25.64
C ASN A 77 14.00 9.63 -25.76
N PRO A 78 15.04 8.79 -25.93
CA PRO A 78 14.85 7.35 -26.19
C PRO A 78 14.06 6.69 -25.07
N ARG A 79 14.10 7.25 -23.86
CA ARG A 79 13.28 6.83 -22.71
C ARG A 79 11.79 7.04 -22.95
N VAL A 80 11.40 8.17 -23.52
CA VAL A 80 9.99 8.49 -23.82
C VAL A 80 9.50 7.60 -24.95
N ALA A 81 10.31 7.38 -25.99
CA ALA A 81 10.00 6.47 -27.08
C ALA A 81 9.74 5.04 -26.56
N ARG A 82 10.60 4.54 -25.66
CA ARG A 82 10.45 3.22 -25.04
C ARG A 82 9.19 3.11 -24.17
N ILE A 83 8.91 4.14 -23.35
CA ILE A 83 7.68 4.20 -22.53
C ILE A 83 6.43 4.14 -23.42
N LEU A 84 6.43 4.83 -24.55
CA LEU A 84 5.31 4.84 -25.50
C LEU A 84 5.19 3.51 -26.25
N GLU A 85 6.29 2.85 -26.60
CA GLU A 85 6.29 1.52 -27.19
C GLU A 85 5.68 0.48 -26.25
N LEU A 86 6.15 0.43 -24.99
CA LEU A 86 5.60 -0.46 -23.96
C LEU A 86 4.12 -0.15 -23.68
N ARG A 87 3.72 1.12 -23.81
CA ARG A 87 2.31 1.52 -23.71
C ARG A 87 1.48 1.04 -24.90
N ARG A 88 2.00 1.06 -26.13
CA ARG A 88 1.33 0.49 -27.32
C ARG A 88 1.15 -1.03 -27.21
N GLN A 89 2.08 -1.72 -26.55
CA GLN A 89 1.97 -3.14 -26.21
C GLN A 89 0.96 -3.42 -25.07
N GLY A 90 0.34 -2.38 -24.51
CA GLY A 90 -0.71 -2.47 -23.50
C GLY A 90 -0.20 -2.65 -22.07
N GLY A 91 1.07 -2.34 -21.80
CA GLY A 91 1.65 -2.40 -20.45
C GLY A 91 0.95 -1.46 -19.46
N THR A 92 0.75 -1.94 -18.23
CA THR A 92 0.32 -1.09 -17.12
C THR A 92 1.46 -0.21 -16.60
N ILE A 93 1.17 0.86 -15.84
CA ILE A 93 2.21 1.79 -15.36
C ILE A 93 3.28 1.05 -14.54
N THR A 94 2.87 0.08 -13.72
CA THR A 94 3.77 -0.74 -12.90
C THR A 94 4.57 -1.73 -13.74
N GLU A 95 3.94 -2.41 -14.71
CA GLU A 95 4.65 -3.31 -15.64
C GLU A 95 5.71 -2.56 -16.45
N ILE A 96 5.36 -1.39 -16.98
CA ILE A 96 6.28 -0.53 -17.72
C ILE A 96 7.45 -0.12 -16.82
N GLN A 97 7.19 0.20 -15.55
CA GLN A 97 8.25 0.54 -14.61
C GLN A 97 9.19 -0.65 -14.36
N THR A 98 8.67 -1.85 -14.16
CA THR A 98 9.48 -3.06 -13.96
C THR A 98 10.37 -3.34 -15.17
N ILE A 99 9.80 -3.32 -16.37
CA ILE A 99 10.53 -3.55 -17.63
C ILE A 99 11.62 -2.50 -17.82
N LEU A 100 11.32 -1.22 -17.56
CA LEU A 100 12.32 -0.16 -17.68
C LEU A 100 13.44 -0.28 -16.64
N ASN A 101 13.14 -0.72 -15.42
CA ASN A 101 14.14 -0.97 -14.40
C ASN A 101 15.03 -2.17 -14.75
N GLU A 102 14.47 -3.24 -15.31
CA GLU A 102 15.22 -4.40 -15.83
C GLU A 102 16.14 -4.00 -16.99
N GLU A 103 15.69 -3.08 -17.85
CA GLU A 103 16.48 -2.49 -18.93
C GLU A 103 17.52 -1.44 -18.44
N GLY A 104 17.61 -1.18 -17.12
CA GLY A 104 18.52 -0.20 -16.54
C GLY A 104 18.12 1.27 -16.78
N ILE A 105 16.90 1.49 -17.31
CA ILE A 105 16.33 2.81 -17.54
C ILE A 105 15.55 3.22 -16.29
N GLY A 106 16.22 3.92 -15.38
CA GLY A 106 15.60 4.42 -14.15
C GLY A 106 14.41 5.35 -14.44
N ALA A 107 13.19 4.83 -14.28
CA ALA A 107 11.95 5.56 -14.47
C ALA A 107 11.07 5.46 -13.21
N SER A 108 10.68 6.59 -12.64
CA SER A 108 9.73 6.61 -11.53
C SER A 108 8.28 6.53 -12.05
N VAL A 109 7.38 5.99 -11.23
CA VAL A 109 5.93 5.96 -11.52
C VAL A 109 5.40 7.35 -11.91
N GLY A 110 5.81 8.37 -11.16
CA GLY A 110 5.40 9.76 -11.42
C GLY A 110 5.91 10.30 -12.75
N TYR A 111 7.13 9.91 -13.16
CA TYR A 111 7.70 10.28 -14.45
C TYR A 111 6.90 9.67 -15.62
N ILE A 112 6.57 8.38 -15.54
CA ILE A 112 5.75 7.68 -16.54
C ILE A 112 4.35 8.31 -16.62
N GLN A 113 3.76 8.66 -15.48
CA GLN A 113 2.43 9.25 -15.42
C GLN A 113 2.39 10.66 -16.00
N ASN A 114 3.44 11.46 -15.79
CA ASN A 114 3.58 12.77 -16.43
C ASN A 114 3.69 12.65 -17.95
N ILE A 115 4.44 11.68 -18.46
CA ILE A 115 4.55 11.42 -19.91
C ILE A 115 3.18 11.07 -20.49
N PHE A 116 2.41 10.17 -19.85
CA PHE A 116 1.07 9.84 -20.33
C PHE A 116 0.10 11.02 -20.28
N THR A 117 0.27 11.92 -19.32
CA THR A 117 -0.55 13.14 -19.22
C THR A 117 -0.19 14.13 -20.32
N GLN A 118 1.10 14.29 -20.63
CA GLN A 118 1.58 15.15 -21.72
C GLN A 118 1.16 14.64 -23.11
N GLU A 119 1.17 13.32 -23.29
CA GLU A 119 0.81 12.66 -24.56
C GLU A 119 -0.71 12.44 -24.71
N GLY A 120 -1.53 12.89 -23.74
CA GLY A 120 -2.99 12.76 -23.79
C GLY A 120 -3.49 11.30 -23.75
N ILE A 121 -2.66 10.36 -23.29
CA ILE A 121 -2.97 8.94 -23.26
C ILE A 121 -3.95 8.69 -22.12
N ARG A 122 -5.19 8.36 -22.47
CA ARG A 122 -6.22 7.97 -21.49
C ARG A 122 -5.70 6.79 -20.66
N ARG A 123 -6.00 6.83 -19.35
CA ARG A 123 -5.75 5.68 -18.46
C ARG A 123 -6.40 4.45 -19.08
N LEU A 124 -5.60 3.38 -19.23
CA LEU A 124 -6.11 2.07 -19.62
C LEU A 124 -7.23 1.73 -18.62
N PRO A 125 -8.44 1.38 -19.09
CA PRO A 125 -9.40 0.75 -18.20
C PRO A 125 -8.70 -0.48 -17.61
N PRO A 126 -8.95 -0.81 -16.32
CA PRO A 126 -8.34 -1.97 -15.71
C PRO A 126 -8.54 -3.17 -16.63
N ARG A 127 -7.43 -3.85 -17.01
CA ARG A 127 -7.51 -5.08 -17.78
C ARG A 127 -8.45 -6.00 -17.01
N ARG A 128 -9.63 -6.30 -17.57
CA ARG A 128 -10.33 -7.52 -17.21
C ARG A 128 -9.38 -8.63 -17.65
N THR A 129 -8.60 -9.14 -16.70
CA THR A 129 -7.79 -10.35 -16.89
C THR A 129 -8.66 -11.35 -17.64
N ARG A 130 -8.23 -11.73 -18.85
CA ARG A 130 -8.97 -12.60 -19.78
C ARG A 130 -8.94 -14.07 -19.36
N LEU A 131 -8.74 -14.30 -18.07
CA LEU A 131 -8.90 -15.51 -17.27
C LEU A 131 -9.29 -15.03 -15.87
N GLN A 132 -10.46 -14.39 -15.73
CA GLN A 132 -11.15 -14.53 -14.46
C GLN A 132 -11.65 -15.98 -14.47
N SER A 133 -10.85 -16.88 -13.91
CA SER A 133 -11.42 -18.05 -13.25
C SER A 133 -12.62 -17.53 -12.45
N PRO A 134 -13.79 -18.19 -12.53
CA PRO A 134 -14.99 -17.72 -11.85
C PRO A 134 -14.59 -17.36 -10.43
N ARG A 135 -14.83 -16.10 -10.02
CA ARG A 135 -14.42 -15.62 -8.70
C ARG A 135 -15.12 -16.51 -7.69
N THR A 136 -14.41 -17.52 -7.17
CA THR A 136 -14.95 -18.45 -6.19
C THR A 136 -15.43 -17.61 -5.01
N ILE A 137 -16.70 -17.77 -4.67
CA ILE A 137 -17.31 -17.01 -3.58
C ILE A 137 -17.04 -17.79 -2.31
N ALA A 138 -16.54 -17.11 -1.27
CA ALA A 138 -16.37 -17.71 0.05
C ALA A 138 -17.74 -18.13 0.59
N ASP A 139 -17.92 -19.43 0.74
CA ASP A 139 -19.15 -20.07 1.16
C ASP A 139 -18.82 -21.40 1.86
N ARG A 140 -19.11 -21.49 3.16
CA ARG A 140 -18.92 -22.72 3.95
C ARG A 140 -19.63 -23.93 3.34
N ARG A 141 -20.75 -23.72 2.66
CA ARG A 141 -21.55 -24.80 2.05
C ARG A 141 -20.87 -25.43 0.84
N GLN A 142 -19.88 -24.75 0.27
CA GLN A 142 -19.08 -25.24 -0.84
C GLN A 142 -17.75 -25.86 -0.36
N LEU A 143 -17.52 -25.93 0.95
CA LEU A 143 -16.34 -26.58 1.50
C LEU A 143 -16.44 -28.08 1.28
N ASP A 144 -15.55 -28.58 0.43
CA ASP A 144 -15.34 -30.00 0.25
C ASP A 144 -14.30 -30.51 1.27
N LEU A 145 -14.72 -31.48 2.10
CA LEU A 145 -13.91 -32.14 3.12
C LEU A 145 -13.49 -33.57 2.71
N SER A 146 -13.66 -33.93 1.45
CA SER A 146 -13.21 -35.22 0.94
C SER A 146 -11.69 -35.42 1.17
N PRO A 147 -11.24 -36.65 1.46
CA PRO A 147 -9.82 -36.94 1.64
C PRO A 147 -9.02 -36.55 0.38
N ARG A 148 -8.05 -35.65 0.53
CA ARG A 148 -7.24 -35.13 -0.58
C ARG A 148 -5.86 -34.67 -0.11
N THR A 149 -4.94 -34.55 -1.05
CA THR A 149 -3.59 -34.00 -0.83
C THR A 149 -3.40 -32.73 -1.65
N PHE A 150 -2.92 -31.66 -1.02
CA PHE A 150 -2.60 -30.40 -1.69
C PHE A 150 -1.33 -29.79 -1.06
N ARG A 151 -0.66 -28.91 -1.80
CA ARG A 151 0.45 -28.11 -1.26
C ARG A 151 -0.10 -26.85 -0.62
N THR A 152 0.48 -26.46 0.50
CA THR A 152 0.12 -25.24 1.22
C THR A 152 1.35 -24.65 1.92
N ASP A 153 1.48 -23.33 1.81
CA ASP A 153 2.49 -22.56 2.55
C ASP A 153 2.03 -22.25 4.00
N PHE A 154 0.77 -22.56 4.32
CA PHE A 154 0.13 -22.22 5.60
C PHE A 154 -0.15 -23.45 6.48
N ALA A 155 0.55 -24.57 6.25
CA ALA A 155 0.41 -25.79 7.06
C ALA A 155 0.60 -25.52 8.57
N GLY A 156 1.49 -24.59 8.93
CA GLY A 156 1.77 -24.23 10.32
C GLY A 156 0.53 -23.73 11.10
N LEU A 157 -0.49 -23.19 10.42
CA LEU A 157 -1.72 -22.76 11.08
C LEU A 157 -2.47 -23.92 11.75
N PHE A 158 -2.39 -25.12 11.20
CA PHE A 158 -3.08 -26.29 11.74
C PHE A 158 -2.50 -26.76 13.08
N LEU A 159 -1.29 -26.32 13.45
CA LEU A 159 -0.74 -26.54 14.80
C LEU A 159 -1.61 -25.88 15.87
N PHE A 160 -2.22 -24.73 15.55
CA PHE A 160 -3.12 -24.00 16.46
C PHE A 160 -4.55 -24.54 16.44
N ALA A 161 -4.92 -25.41 15.48
CA ALA A 161 -6.29 -25.90 15.37
C ALA A 161 -6.73 -26.68 16.61
N PHE A 162 -5.81 -27.43 17.22
CA PHE A 162 -6.10 -28.19 18.42
C PHE A 162 -6.43 -27.30 19.63
N ASP A 163 -5.66 -26.23 19.82
CA ASP A 163 -5.92 -25.27 20.90
C ASP A 163 -7.21 -24.49 20.65
N LEU A 164 -7.48 -24.11 19.41
CA LEU A 164 -8.74 -23.44 19.04
C LEU A 164 -9.98 -24.32 19.32
N VAL A 165 -9.87 -25.63 19.11
CA VAL A 165 -10.94 -26.58 19.49
C VAL A 165 -11.06 -26.68 21.01
N ARG A 166 -9.95 -26.77 21.74
CA ARG A 166 -9.96 -26.81 23.22
C ARG A 166 -10.51 -25.53 23.86
N MET A 167 -10.35 -24.39 23.20
CA MET A 167 -10.90 -23.12 23.65
C MET A 167 -12.42 -23.03 23.48
N ASN A 168 -13.05 -23.98 22.77
CA ASN A 168 -14.46 -23.90 22.35
C ASN A 168 -14.78 -22.53 21.74
N VAL A 169 -13.99 -22.11 20.75
CA VAL A 169 -14.12 -20.76 20.15
C VAL A 169 -15.52 -20.54 19.59
N ASP A 170 -16.15 -21.58 19.05
CA ASP A 170 -17.55 -21.54 18.60
C ASP A 170 -18.52 -21.14 19.73
N GLU A 171 -18.43 -21.75 20.91
CA GLU A 171 -19.26 -21.40 22.07
C GLU A 171 -19.03 -19.95 22.51
N ILE A 172 -17.77 -19.50 22.54
CA ILE A 172 -17.41 -18.11 22.88
C ILE A 172 -18.08 -17.12 21.91
N LEU A 173 -18.08 -17.44 20.62
CA LEU A 173 -18.66 -16.57 19.59
C LEU A 173 -20.19 -16.53 19.67
N ASP A 174 -20.83 -17.65 19.98
CA ASP A 174 -22.28 -17.74 20.17
C ASP A 174 -22.73 -16.96 21.42
N GLU A 175 -22.00 -17.07 22.53
CA GLU A 175 -22.28 -16.33 23.77
C GLU A 175 -22.17 -14.82 23.60
N VAL A 176 -21.22 -14.37 22.79
CA VAL A 176 -21.02 -12.94 22.48
C VAL A 176 -21.95 -12.49 21.33
N GLN A 177 -22.77 -13.40 20.78
CA GLN A 177 -23.68 -13.14 19.66
C GLN A 177 -22.96 -12.53 18.46
N MET A 178 -21.78 -13.06 18.14
CA MET A 178 -20.97 -12.53 17.05
C MET A 178 -21.71 -12.60 15.72
N PRO A 179 -21.68 -11.52 14.92
CA PRO A 179 -22.42 -11.48 13.67
C PRO A 179 -21.87 -12.51 12.69
N GLY A 180 -22.77 -13.19 11.98
CA GLY A 180 -22.45 -14.21 11.00
C GLY A 180 -23.51 -14.32 9.92
N THR A 181 -23.11 -14.77 8.74
CA THR A 181 -24.04 -15.06 7.63
C THR A 181 -24.09 -16.55 7.36
N ARG A 182 -25.13 -17.01 6.63
CA ARG A 182 -25.21 -18.41 6.20
C ARG A 182 -24.04 -18.84 5.32
N MET A 183 -23.45 -17.89 4.57
CA MET A 183 -22.30 -18.15 3.70
C MET A 183 -20.99 -18.16 4.48
N ILE A 184 -20.85 -17.21 5.41
CA ILE A 184 -19.65 -17.01 6.22
C ILE A 184 -20.10 -16.87 7.67
N PRO A 185 -20.17 -17.99 8.42
CA PRO A 185 -20.50 -17.98 9.84
C PRO A 185 -19.48 -17.20 10.66
N ALA A 186 -19.86 -16.80 11.88
CA ALA A 186 -19.03 -16.01 12.78
C ALA A 186 -17.65 -16.66 13.01
N LEU A 187 -17.63 -17.97 13.29
CA LEU A 187 -16.39 -18.74 13.46
C LEU A 187 -15.47 -18.63 12.25
N SER A 188 -16.00 -18.84 11.04
CA SER A 188 -15.21 -18.73 9.81
C SER A 188 -14.69 -17.31 9.56
N GLY A 189 -15.48 -16.28 9.92
CA GLY A 189 -15.05 -14.88 9.84
C GLY A 189 -13.88 -14.58 10.79
N VAL A 190 -14.01 -14.98 12.06
CA VAL A 190 -12.96 -14.78 13.08
C VAL A 190 -11.71 -15.58 12.76
N LEU A 191 -11.84 -16.86 12.37
CA LEU A 191 -10.71 -17.67 11.93
C LEU A 191 -10.03 -17.07 10.70
N SER A 192 -10.76 -16.43 9.79
CA SER A 192 -10.15 -15.73 8.65
C SER A 192 -9.28 -14.55 9.08
N LEU A 193 -9.74 -13.75 10.05
CA LEU A 193 -8.93 -12.66 10.59
C LEU A 193 -7.71 -13.18 11.38
N LEU A 194 -7.90 -14.24 12.16
CA LEU A 194 -6.83 -14.89 12.92
C LEU A 194 -5.77 -15.48 11.99
N ALA A 195 -6.20 -16.20 10.95
CA ALA A 195 -5.33 -16.83 9.97
C ALA A 195 -4.45 -15.79 9.27
N LEU A 196 -5.01 -14.64 8.89
CA LEU A 196 -4.23 -13.55 8.29
C LEU A 196 -3.20 -12.95 9.25
N LYS A 197 -3.56 -12.80 10.53
CA LYS A 197 -2.63 -12.33 11.57
C LYS A 197 -1.48 -13.31 11.80
N LEU A 198 -1.79 -14.60 11.99
CA LEU A 198 -0.80 -15.64 12.22
C LEU A 198 0.10 -15.86 11.01
N SER A 199 -0.41 -15.64 9.81
CA SER A 199 0.33 -15.76 8.55
C SER A 199 1.26 -14.57 8.26
N GLY A 200 1.31 -13.55 9.13
CA GLY A 200 2.10 -12.34 8.88
C GLY A 200 1.59 -11.46 7.73
N ILE A 201 0.37 -11.70 7.22
CA ILE A 201 -0.29 -10.88 6.22
C ILE A 201 -0.86 -9.65 6.94
N GLY A 202 0.01 -8.66 7.16
CA GLY A 202 -0.19 -7.59 8.14
C GLY A 202 -1.40 -6.68 7.92
N ARG A 203 -2.11 -6.74 6.78
CA ARG A 203 -3.37 -6.00 6.58
C ARG A 203 -4.38 -6.78 5.72
N PRO A 204 -5.67 -6.83 6.11
CA PRO A 204 -6.75 -7.33 5.24
C PRO A 204 -6.82 -6.61 3.89
N SER A 205 -6.26 -5.40 3.81
CA SER A 205 -6.16 -4.61 2.57
C SER A 205 -5.18 -5.16 1.53
N GLN A 206 -4.29 -6.08 1.93
CA GLN A 206 -3.34 -6.77 1.06
C GLN A 206 -3.86 -8.12 0.54
N VAL A 207 -5.04 -8.57 1.00
CA VAL A 207 -5.74 -9.73 0.41
C VAL A 207 -6.27 -9.30 -0.96
N MET A 208 -5.39 -9.38 -1.96
CA MET A 208 -5.73 -9.17 -3.37
C MET A 208 -6.53 -10.38 -3.87
N ALA A 209 -7.38 -10.14 -4.87
CA ALA A 209 -8.48 -11.01 -5.32
C ALA A 209 -8.09 -12.38 -5.92
N GLU A 210 -6.89 -12.88 -5.64
CA GLU A 210 -6.51 -14.25 -5.92
C GLU A 210 -7.04 -15.17 -4.82
N PRO A 211 -7.45 -16.41 -5.16
CA PRO A 211 -7.77 -17.41 -4.16
C PRO A 211 -6.51 -17.68 -3.36
N LEU A 212 -6.45 -17.07 -2.18
CA LEU A 212 -5.46 -17.37 -1.17
C LEU A 212 -5.45 -18.90 -0.95
N ASP A 213 -4.26 -19.43 -0.74
CA ASP A 213 -3.93 -20.86 -0.63
C ASP A 213 -5.03 -21.79 -0.03
N GLN A 214 -5.13 -23.02 -0.55
CA GLN A 214 -6.17 -23.98 -0.15
C GLN A 214 -6.10 -24.37 1.33
N GLY A 215 -4.90 -24.47 1.90
CA GLY A 215 -4.72 -24.78 3.33
C GLY A 215 -5.23 -23.67 4.22
N LEU A 216 -5.03 -22.42 3.81
CA LEU A 216 -5.56 -21.26 4.51
C LEU A 216 -7.09 -21.24 4.47
N ALA A 217 -7.70 -21.51 3.31
CA ALA A 217 -9.15 -21.62 3.18
C ALA A 217 -9.71 -22.75 4.07
N LEU A 218 -9.07 -23.93 4.06
CA LEU A 218 -9.46 -25.07 4.87
C LEU A 218 -9.39 -24.75 6.38
N PHE A 219 -8.33 -24.08 6.83
CA PHE A 219 -8.18 -23.66 8.23
C PHE A 219 -9.34 -22.77 8.71
N THR A 220 -9.86 -21.90 7.83
CA THR A 220 -11.01 -21.02 8.15
C THR A 220 -12.37 -21.71 8.01
N GLY A 221 -12.38 -22.97 7.56
CA GLY A 221 -13.60 -23.73 7.31
C GLY A 221 -14.41 -23.18 6.13
N LEU A 222 -13.73 -22.69 5.09
CA LEU A 222 -14.32 -22.12 3.88
C LEU A 222 -13.69 -22.75 2.62
N ASN A 223 -14.42 -22.73 1.51
CA ASN A 223 -13.91 -23.15 0.21
C ASN A 223 -12.81 -22.22 -0.33
N VAL A 224 -12.89 -20.93 -0.01
CA VAL A 224 -11.89 -19.89 -0.31
C VAL A 224 -11.94 -18.80 0.76
N ILE A 225 -10.85 -18.04 0.89
CA ILE A 225 -10.77 -16.93 1.84
C ILE A 225 -11.75 -15.80 1.45
N PRO A 226 -12.48 -15.21 2.42
CA PRO A 226 -13.39 -14.11 2.17
C PRO A 226 -12.69 -12.91 1.53
N LYS A 227 -13.43 -12.19 0.69
CA LYS A 227 -12.92 -10.97 0.07
C LYS A 227 -12.62 -9.92 1.13
N LYS A 228 -11.68 -9.03 0.79
CA LYS A 228 -11.34 -7.85 1.60
C LYS A 228 -12.55 -7.11 2.16
N SER A 229 -13.60 -6.88 1.36
CA SER A 229 -14.81 -6.17 1.82
C SER A 229 -15.43 -6.86 3.03
N THR A 230 -15.61 -8.18 2.96
CA THR A 230 -16.19 -8.99 4.03
C THR A 230 -15.28 -9.03 5.26
N LEU A 231 -13.97 -9.15 5.08
CA LEU A 231 -13.03 -9.11 6.20
C LEU A 231 -12.94 -7.73 6.87
N THR A 232 -13.10 -6.68 6.08
CA THR A 232 -13.11 -5.29 6.59
C THR A 232 -14.38 -5.03 7.38
N GLU A 233 -15.52 -5.52 6.93
CA GLU A 233 -16.80 -5.49 7.65
C GLU A 233 -16.66 -6.19 9.02
N TYR A 234 -16.12 -7.40 9.05
CA TYR A 234 -15.81 -8.11 10.30
C TYR A 234 -14.75 -7.42 11.18
N SER A 235 -13.89 -6.57 10.62
CA SER A 235 -12.83 -5.89 11.38
C SER A 235 -13.24 -4.49 11.86
N ILE A 236 -14.20 -3.84 11.22
CA ILE A 236 -14.58 -2.44 11.46
C ILE A 236 -15.99 -2.34 12.04
N GLU A 237 -16.93 -3.22 11.65
CA GLU A 237 -18.34 -3.16 12.05
C GLU A 237 -18.67 -4.07 13.25
N VAL A 238 -17.69 -4.78 13.80
CA VAL A 238 -17.86 -5.38 15.13
C VAL A 238 -17.84 -4.23 16.14
N ASP A 239 -19.04 -3.78 16.50
CA ASP A 239 -19.28 -2.79 17.56
C ASP A 239 -18.34 -3.09 18.74
N PRO A 240 -17.68 -2.08 19.34
CA PRO A 240 -16.92 -2.23 20.58
C PRO A 240 -17.65 -3.05 21.67
N ALA A 241 -18.99 -3.04 21.65
CA ALA A 241 -19.86 -3.88 22.48
C ALA A 241 -19.61 -5.39 22.34
N PHE A 242 -19.18 -5.90 21.18
CA PHE A 242 -18.87 -7.31 20.95
C PHE A 242 -17.37 -7.61 21.12
N ALA A 243 -16.50 -6.66 20.75
CA ALA A 243 -15.05 -6.85 20.79
C ALA A 243 -14.51 -7.04 22.21
N ALA A 244 -14.98 -6.25 23.19
CA ALA A 244 -14.48 -6.34 24.56
C ALA A 244 -14.89 -7.66 25.27
N PRO A 245 -16.16 -8.12 25.21
CA PRO A 245 -16.54 -9.44 25.75
C PRO A 245 -15.83 -10.60 25.04
N LEU A 246 -15.66 -10.51 23.72
CA LEU A 246 -14.92 -11.51 22.96
C LEU A 246 -13.47 -11.60 23.44
N MET A 247 -12.76 -10.47 23.54
CA MET A 247 -11.39 -10.44 24.02
C MET A 247 -11.25 -10.96 25.45
N HIS A 248 -12.18 -10.60 26.33
CA HIS A 248 -12.21 -11.08 27.72
C HIS A 248 -12.35 -12.61 27.79
N ARG A 249 -13.34 -13.17 27.09
CA ARG A 249 -13.59 -14.63 27.08
C ARG A 249 -12.48 -15.39 26.38
N TRP A 250 -11.98 -14.85 25.27
CA TRP A 250 -10.82 -15.41 24.55
C TRP A 250 -9.60 -15.48 25.45
N TYR A 251 -9.31 -14.39 26.19
CA TYR A 251 -8.19 -14.35 27.13
C TYR A 251 -8.35 -15.42 28.21
N HIS A 252 -9.52 -15.52 28.85
CA HIS A 252 -9.79 -16.55 29.86
C HIS A 252 -9.64 -17.98 29.32
N ALA A 253 -10.16 -18.26 28.13
CA ALA A 253 -10.02 -19.58 27.51
C ALA A 253 -8.54 -19.89 27.19
N ALA A 254 -7.80 -18.90 26.68
CA ALA A 254 -6.38 -19.04 26.38
C ALA A 254 -5.53 -19.22 27.64
N THR A 255 -5.82 -18.50 28.74
CA THR A 255 -5.11 -18.67 30.01
C THR A 255 -5.35 -20.02 30.63
N ASN A 256 -6.60 -20.52 30.59
CA ASN A 256 -6.91 -21.86 31.10
C ASN A 256 -6.11 -22.93 30.36
N ILE A 257 -5.97 -22.81 29.03
CA ILE A 257 -5.13 -23.72 28.24
C ILE A 257 -3.66 -23.53 28.56
N ALA A 258 -3.16 -22.30 28.67
CA ALA A 258 -1.77 -22.05 29.02
C ALA A 258 -1.40 -22.61 30.41
N GLU A 259 -2.32 -22.57 31.37
CA GLU A 259 -2.17 -23.22 32.68
C GLU A 259 -2.13 -24.75 32.56
N ILE A 260 -2.98 -25.34 31.71
CA ILE A 260 -2.99 -26.78 31.42
C ILE A 260 -1.70 -27.23 30.70
N ILE A 261 -1.11 -26.39 29.84
CA ILE A 261 0.09 -26.70 29.05
C ILE A 261 1.39 -26.44 29.83
N GLY A 262 1.32 -25.86 31.03
CA GLY A 262 2.49 -25.72 31.92
C GLY A 262 3.09 -24.31 31.96
N GLY A 263 2.26 -23.28 31.80
CA GLY A 263 2.58 -21.91 32.18
C GLY A 263 3.44 -21.15 31.17
N GLY A 264 2.78 -20.54 30.16
CA GLY A 264 3.26 -19.32 29.50
C GLY A 264 4.64 -19.35 28.83
N GLN A 265 5.24 -20.52 28.60
CA GLN A 265 6.49 -20.60 27.85
C GLN A 265 6.21 -20.31 26.38
N SER A 266 6.80 -19.24 25.85
CA SER A 266 6.77 -18.95 24.42
C SER A 266 7.49 -20.07 23.68
N ILE A 267 6.76 -20.83 22.85
CA ILE A 267 7.37 -21.78 21.93
C ILE A 267 7.81 -20.99 20.71
N ASP A 268 9.12 -20.90 20.51
CA ASP A 268 9.70 -20.36 19.28
C ASP A 268 9.55 -21.40 18.17
N LEU A 269 8.73 -21.10 17.17
CA LEU A 269 8.46 -21.95 16.00
C LEU A 269 9.34 -21.52 14.82
N ASP A 270 10.61 -21.26 15.09
CA ASP A 270 11.61 -21.03 14.05
C ASP A 270 11.94 -22.36 13.36
N PHE A 271 11.18 -22.68 12.32
CA PHE A 271 11.61 -23.68 11.34
C PHE A 271 12.72 -23.05 10.49
N HIS A 272 13.95 -23.08 10.98
CA HIS A 272 15.09 -22.92 10.10
C HIS A 272 15.10 -24.09 9.12
N THR A 273 15.16 -23.78 7.82
CA THR A 273 15.59 -24.77 6.84
C THR A 273 17.00 -25.17 7.21
N MET A 274 17.15 -26.27 7.93
CA MET A 274 18.41 -27.01 7.93
C MET A 274 18.61 -27.43 6.49
N GLY A 275 19.32 -26.59 5.72
CA GLY A 275 19.82 -26.97 4.42
C GLY A 275 20.48 -28.32 4.64
N ILE A 276 19.94 -29.36 4.00
CA ILE A 276 20.50 -30.70 4.04
C ILE A 276 21.88 -30.58 3.41
N LYS A 277 22.88 -30.19 4.21
CA LYS A 277 24.29 -30.42 3.90
C LYS A 277 24.48 -31.93 3.85
N PRO A 278 25.41 -32.44 3.03
CA PRO A 278 25.40 -33.80 2.47
C PRO A 278 25.79 -34.90 3.47
N TYR A 279 25.32 -34.85 4.72
CA TYR A 279 25.51 -35.88 5.73
C TYR A 279 24.49 -37.03 5.64
N LEU A 280 23.46 -36.93 4.79
CA LEU A 280 22.49 -38.02 4.55
C LEU A 280 22.81 -38.88 3.32
N ARG A 281 24.03 -38.81 2.76
CA ARG A 281 24.48 -39.79 1.75
C ARG A 281 24.95 -41.12 2.36
N SER A 282 25.31 -41.15 3.64
CA SER A 282 25.72 -42.38 4.33
C SER A 282 24.54 -43.21 4.87
N ILE A 283 23.35 -42.61 5.02
CA ILE A 283 22.18 -43.31 5.59
C ILE A 283 21.22 -43.83 4.49
N LEU A 284 21.33 -43.32 3.25
CA LEU A 284 20.45 -43.68 2.13
C LEU A 284 21.19 -44.27 0.91
N SER A 285 22.30 -44.98 1.13
CA SER A 285 22.85 -45.87 0.09
C SER A 285 22.21 -47.26 0.24
N PRO A 286 21.46 -47.76 -0.75
CA PRO A 286 20.94 -49.12 -0.70
C PRO A 286 22.10 -50.10 -0.89
N SER A 287 22.28 -50.99 0.09
CA SER A 287 23.04 -52.22 -0.09
C SER A 287 22.37 -53.05 -1.18
N ALA A 288 22.92 -53.00 -2.39
CA ALA A 288 22.67 -53.96 -3.45
C ALA A 288 23.85 -53.94 -4.44
N ALA A 289 24.87 -54.73 -4.14
CA ALA A 289 25.71 -55.34 -5.17
C ALA A 289 26.07 -56.74 -4.67
N ALA A 290 25.24 -57.71 -5.06
CA ALA A 290 25.66 -59.08 -5.14
C ALA A 290 26.67 -59.22 -6.29
N ASP A 291 27.61 -60.14 -6.08
CA ASP A 291 28.40 -60.88 -7.07
C ASP A 291 29.45 -60.13 -7.91
N ASN A 292 30.74 -60.37 -7.61
CA ASN A 292 31.51 -61.36 -8.38
C ASN A 292 33.00 -61.49 -7.97
N VAL A 293 33.40 -62.76 -7.74
CA VAL A 293 34.59 -63.44 -8.32
C VAL A 293 35.94 -63.43 -7.57
N GLU A 294 36.46 -64.66 -7.45
CA GLU A 294 37.86 -65.15 -7.28
C GLU A 294 38.54 -65.05 -5.90
N SER A 295 38.51 -66.17 -5.16
CA SER A 295 39.60 -67.19 -5.15
C SER A 295 39.28 -68.33 -4.20
#